data_AF-A0A7C5U947-F1
#
_entry.id   AF-A0A7C5U947-F1
#
_cell.length_a   1.000
_cell.length_b   1.000
_cell.length_c   1.000
_cell.angle_alpha   90.00
_cell.angle_beta   90.00
_cell.angle_gamma   90.00
#
_symmetry.space_group_name_H-M   'P 1'
#
loop_
_entity.id
_entity.type
_entity.pdbx_description
1 polymer ?
#
loop_
_entity_poly.entity_id
_entity_poly.type
_entity_poly.pdbx_seq_one_letter_code
_entity_poly.pdbx_strand_id
1 'polypeptide(L)'
;MKVRCNTILPCSVEDDDFRCKPNISLKRNEKTGVVRAAIITSSLVGLSRITGVIRDIGRTTLFGRDWRTDAYVSAFSLPDLVYLLASGGALLSGFIPVFSSYLARGEDEKAIKTFNVLMTYIAMFLTIVIIACEFLAPTIVVLLFPGMVSDEKKLTLTITLVRILLPAQFFFALGALFSGALMSLGCFAEPPIQSILYNIGILLGGIIGASVGSNWRGGGVEGMAIG
;
A
#
# COMPACT_ATOMS: atom_id res chain seq x y z
N MET A 1 -2.20 -18.74 13.74
CA MET A 1 -1.17 -18.02 12.95
C MET A 1 -0.50 -17.02 13.89
N LYS A 2 0.65 -17.35 14.48
CA LYS A 2 1.32 -16.52 15.49
C LYS A 2 1.97 -15.31 14.84
N VAL A 3 1.30 -14.15 14.91
CA VAL A 3 1.90 -12.87 14.53
C VAL A 3 2.70 -12.38 15.74
N ARG A 4 4.02 -12.63 15.75
CA ARG A 4 4.92 -11.96 16.69
C ARG A 4 5.00 -10.49 16.27
N CYS A 5 4.15 -9.64 16.84
CA CYS A 5 4.35 -8.20 16.73
C CYS A 5 5.65 -7.86 17.44
N ASN A 6 6.71 -7.68 16.67
CA ASN A 6 8.00 -7.22 17.18
C ASN A 6 7.92 -5.70 17.43
N THR A 7 7.09 -5.32 18.39
CA THR A 7 7.07 -3.98 19.00
C THR A 7 7.26 -4.13 20.50
N ILE A 8 7.90 -3.14 21.11
CA ILE A 8 8.51 -3.16 22.46
C ILE A 8 7.47 -3.23 23.62
N LEU A 9 6.20 -3.49 23.31
CA LEU A 9 5.21 -3.93 24.29
C LEU A 9 5.22 -5.47 24.30
N PRO A 10 5.43 -6.14 25.44
CA PRO A 10 5.30 -7.59 25.50
C PRO A 10 3.82 -7.95 25.39
N CYS A 11 3.27 -7.92 24.18
CA CYS A 11 2.03 -8.62 23.88
C CYS A 11 2.43 -9.98 23.29
N SER A 12 2.55 -10.95 24.19
CA SER A 12 2.51 -12.35 23.81
C SER A 12 1.06 -12.68 23.47
N VAL A 13 0.77 -12.90 22.19
CA VAL A 13 -0.48 -13.54 21.76
C VAL A 13 -0.35 -15.02 22.14
N GLU A 14 -0.85 -15.38 23.33
CA GLU A 14 -0.91 -16.76 23.83
C GLU A 14 -2.21 -17.46 23.35
N ASP A 15 -2.07 -18.71 22.93
CA ASP A 15 -2.81 -19.39 21.85
C ASP A 15 -4.33 -19.63 22.01
N ASP A 16 -5.05 -19.07 22.98
CA ASP A 16 -6.50 -19.30 23.13
C ASP A 16 -7.32 -18.05 23.50
N ASP A 17 -6.70 -16.86 23.52
CA ASP A 17 -7.33 -15.64 24.01
C ASP A 17 -6.74 -14.45 23.23
N PHE A 18 -7.50 -13.82 22.32
CA PHE A 18 -7.08 -12.61 21.57
C PHE A 18 -6.90 -11.36 22.47
N ARG A 19 -6.79 -11.54 23.78
CA ARG A 19 -6.49 -10.50 24.75
C ARG A 19 -5.00 -10.17 24.72
N CYS A 20 -4.64 -8.92 24.37
CA CYS A 20 -3.47 -8.28 24.98
C CYS A 20 -3.80 -8.07 26.47
N LYS A 21 -3.55 -9.07 27.31
CA LYS A 21 -3.44 -8.80 28.74
C LYS A 21 -2.14 -8.02 28.92
N PRO A 22 -2.15 -6.83 29.54
CA PRO A 22 -0.92 -6.19 29.96
C PRO A 22 -0.31 -7.08 31.04
N ASN A 23 0.51 -8.05 30.63
CA ASN A 23 1.39 -8.69 31.57
C ASN A 23 2.39 -7.62 31.97
N ILE A 24 2.51 -7.45 33.29
CA ILE A 24 3.52 -6.70 34.01
C ILE A 24 2.97 -5.45 34.74
N SER A 25 2.90 -5.64 36.05
CA SER A 25 2.97 -4.67 37.14
C SER A 25 4.28 -3.84 37.13
N LEU A 26 4.58 -3.17 36.01
CA LEU A 26 5.64 -2.17 35.96
C LEU A 26 4.99 -0.81 36.16
N LYS A 27 5.35 -0.13 37.26
CA LYS A 27 5.36 1.33 37.35
C LYS A 27 6.09 1.88 36.13
N ARG A 28 5.36 2.13 35.04
CA ARG A 28 5.92 2.66 33.81
C ARG A 28 5.40 4.09 33.67
N ASN A 29 6.31 5.04 33.59
CA ASN A 29 5.98 6.42 33.28
C ASN A 29 5.36 6.44 31.87
N GLU A 30 4.03 6.49 31.76
CA GLU A 30 3.27 6.44 30.49
C GLU A 30 3.82 7.42 29.45
N LYS A 31 4.30 8.58 29.91
CA LYS A 31 4.90 9.61 29.07
C LYS A 31 6.12 9.09 28.29
N THR A 32 6.97 8.28 28.90
CA THR A 32 8.20 7.77 28.27
C THR A 32 7.91 6.66 27.25
N GLY A 33 6.85 5.87 27.46
CA GLY A 33 6.44 4.80 26.53
C GLY A 33 5.88 5.35 25.22
N VAL A 34 5.00 6.36 25.31
CA VAL A 34 4.41 7.03 24.13
C VAL A 34 5.48 7.80 23.34
N VAL A 35 6.38 8.52 24.03
CA VAL A 35 7.49 9.25 23.38
C VAL A 35 8.41 8.29 22.62
N ARG A 36 8.76 7.14 23.21
CA ARG A 36 9.61 6.14 22.54
C ARG A 36 8.93 5.54 21.30
N ALA A 37 7.63 5.25 21.38
CA ALA A 37 6.86 4.75 20.24
C ALA A 37 6.73 5.79 19.11
N ALA A 38 6.52 7.06 19.46
CA ALA A 38 6.46 8.16 18.51
C ALA A 38 7.81 8.36 17.79
N ILE A 39 8.92 8.29 18.51
CA ILE A 39 10.27 8.41 17.93
C ILE A 39 10.53 7.26 16.96
N ILE A 40 10.30 6.00 17.36
CA ILE A 40 10.54 4.83 16.50
C ILE A 40 9.70 4.89 15.22
N THR A 41 8.40 5.20 15.35
CA THR A 41 7.49 5.28 14.21
C THR A 41 7.88 6.41 13.26
N SER A 42 8.25 7.58 13.80
CA SER A 42 8.72 8.71 13.00
C SER A 42 10.03 8.41 12.28
N SER A 43 10.96 7.71 12.94
CA SER A 43 12.22 7.26 12.30
C SER A 43 11.97 6.28 11.16
N LEU A 44 11.08 5.31 11.37
CA LEU A 44 10.67 4.34 10.34
C LEU A 44 9.99 5.02 9.14
N VAL A 45 9.10 5.97 9.39
CA VAL A 45 8.46 6.79 8.34
C VAL A 45 9.51 7.63 7.61
N GLY A 46 10.45 8.24 8.32
CA GLY A 46 11.56 8.98 7.72
C GLY A 46 12.41 8.11 6.80
N LEU A 47 12.74 6.89 7.24
CA LEU A 47 13.48 5.93 6.42
C LEU A 47 12.69 5.53 5.16
N SER A 48 11.37 5.33 5.28
CA SER A 48 10.50 5.06 4.13
C SER A 48 10.45 6.22 3.13
N ARG A 49 10.56 7.48 3.58
CA ARG A 49 10.65 8.63 2.69
C ARG A 49 11.99 8.66 1.96
N ILE A 50 13.08 8.36 2.66
CA ILE A 50 14.42 8.28 2.07
C ILE A 50 14.46 7.18 1.00
N THR A 51 13.90 5.99 1.26
CA THR A 51 13.85 4.91 0.25
C THR A 51 13.01 5.31 -0.97
N GLY A 52 11.92 6.05 -0.76
CA GLY A 52 11.12 6.61 -1.85
C GLY A 52 11.92 7.60 -2.71
N VAL A 53 12.70 8.48 -2.09
CA VAL A 53 13.60 9.42 -2.81
C VAL A 53 14.65 8.65 -3.62
N ILE A 54 15.26 7.62 -3.03
CA ILE A 54 16.25 6.76 -3.72
C ILE A 54 15.62 6.09 -4.95
N ARG A 55 14.38 5.58 -4.83
CA ARG A 55 13.63 5.00 -5.96
C ARG A 55 13.39 6.03 -7.06
N ASP A 56 13.01 7.26 -6.71
CA ASP A 56 12.75 8.32 -7.69
C ASP A 56 14.03 8.79 -8.41
N ILE A 57 15.16 8.84 -7.69
CA ILE A 57 16.49 9.05 -8.27
C ILE A 57 16.82 7.88 -9.20
N GLY A 58 16.63 6.64 -8.76
CA GLY A 58 16.87 5.42 -9.53
C GLY A 58 16.09 5.38 -10.85
N ARG A 59 14.82 5.78 -10.84
CA ARG A 59 14.01 5.93 -12.07
C ARG A 59 14.64 6.91 -13.05
N THR A 60 15.09 8.06 -12.53
CA THR A 60 15.68 9.12 -13.36
C THR A 60 17.05 8.72 -13.90
N THR A 61 17.86 7.98 -13.13
CA THR A 61 19.19 7.52 -13.57
C THR A 61 19.12 6.34 -14.53
N LEU A 62 18.17 5.41 -14.34
CA LEU A 62 18.02 4.23 -15.20
C LEU A 62 17.35 4.55 -16.55
N PHE A 63 16.32 5.38 -16.55
CA PHE A 63 15.48 5.60 -17.73
C PHE A 63 15.48 7.05 -18.25
N GLY A 64 16.07 7.99 -17.52
CA GLY A 64 16.11 9.40 -17.91
C GLY A 64 14.74 10.10 -17.85
N ARG A 65 14.74 11.38 -18.26
CA ARG A 65 13.53 12.16 -18.53
C ARG A 65 13.16 11.97 -20.00
N ASP A 66 12.38 10.93 -20.28
CA ASP A 66 11.89 10.61 -21.62
C ASP A 66 10.36 10.45 -21.60
N TRP A 67 9.73 10.45 -22.78
CA TRP A 67 8.28 10.29 -22.94
C TRP A 67 7.75 9.00 -22.29
N ARG A 68 8.60 7.95 -22.19
CA ARG A 68 8.31 6.68 -21.50
C ARG A 68 8.19 6.85 -20.00
N THR A 69 9.09 7.61 -19.38
CA THR A 69 9.06 7.89 -17.94
C THR A 69 7.84 8.73 -17.57
N ASP A 70 7.48 9.70 -18.42
CA ASP A 70 6.24 10.46 -18.26
C ASP A 70 5.00 9.56 -18.36
N ALA A 71 4.96 8.67 -19.36
CA ALA A 71 3.87 7.72 -19.54
C ALA A 71 3.69 6.82 -18.31
N TYR A 72 4.81 6.37 -17.72
CA TYR A 72 4.84 5.61 -16.48
C TYR A 72 4.30 6.39 -15.29
N VAL A 73 4.77 7.62 -15.06
CA VAL A 73 4.30 8.44 -13.94
C VAL A 73 2.79 8.71 -14.05
N SER A 74 2.31 9.04 -15.25
CA SER A 74 0.87 9.25 -15.47
C SER A 74 0.04 7.98 -15.32
N ALA A 75 0.60 6.80 -15.59
CA ALA A 75 -0.11 5.54 -15.42
C ALA A 75 -0.49 5.25 -13.95
N PHE A 76 0.25 5.78 -12.96
CA PHE A 76 -0.09 5.59 -11.54
C PHE A 76 -1.33 6.37 -11.10
N SER A 77 -1.76 7.40 -11.83
CA SER A 77 -2.87 8.25 -11.39
C SER A 77 -4.21 7.51 -11.30
N LEU A 78 -4.47 6.57 -12.21
CA LEU A 78 -5.71 5.78 -12.17
C LEU A 78 -5.71 4.76 -11.01
N PRO A 79 -4.66 3.92 -10.84
CA PRO A 79 -4.50 3.08 -9.67
C PRO A 79 -4.62 3.86 -8.34
N ASP A 80 -3.97 5.03 -8.25
CA ASP A 80 -4.00 5.87 -7.06
C ASP A 80 -5.42 6.37 -6.74
N LEU A 81 -6.22 6.69 -7.76
CA LEU A 81 -7.63 7.06 -7.57
C LEU A 81 -8.45 5.90 -7.00
N VAL A 82 -8.27 4.69 -7.53
CA VAL A 82 -8.96 3.48 -7.04
C VAL A 82 -8.56 3.20 -5.59
N TYR A 83 -7.26 3.29 -5.29
CA TYR A 83 -6.74 3.12 -3.93
C TYR A 83 -7.29 4.19 -2.96
N LEU A 84 -7.36 5.45 -3.40
CA LEU A 84 -7.94 6.53 -2.61
C LEU A 84 -9.41 6.26 -2.30
N LEU A 85 -10.21 5.80 -3.26
CA LEU A 85 -11.63 5.49 -3.04
C LEU A 85 -11.82 4.30 -2.10
N ALA A 86 -11.03 3.24 -2.25
CA ALA A 86 -11.21 2.00 -1.49
C ALA A 86 -10.54 1.98 -0.12
N SER A 87 -9.33 2.53 -0.01
CA SER A 87 -8.46 2.41 1.16
C SER A 87 -8.25 3.75 1.85
N GLY A 88 -7.85 4.80 1.11
CA GLY A 88 -7.47 6.09 1.69
C GLY A 88 -8.61 7.04 2.08
N GLY A 89 -9.80 6.88 1.52
CA GLY A 89 -10.80 7.96 1.43
C GLY A 89 -11.99 7.87 2.38
N ALA A 90 -12.60 6.69 2.56
CA ALA A 90 -13.85 6.58 3.34
C ALA A 90 -13.98 5.28 4.16
N LEU A 91 -13.51 4.15 3.64
CA LEU A 91 -13.75 2.84 4.27
C LEU A 91 -12.82 2.59 5.46
N LEU A 92 -11.51 2.83 5.33
CA LEU A 92 -10.57 2.58 6.43
C LEU A 92 -10.64 3.64 7.55
N SER A 93 -10.97 4.89 7.22
CA SER A 93 -11.07 5.98 8.19
C SER A 93 -12.20 5.75 9.21
N GLY A 94 -13.29 5.13 8.80
CA GLY A 94 -14.36 4.68 9.68
C GLY A 94 -14.10 3.32 10.33
N PHE A 95 -13.38 2.42 9.65
CA PHE A 95 -13.12 1.07 10.14
C PHE A 95 -12.24 1.03 11.40
N ILE A 96 -11.10 1.73 11.39
CA ILE A 96 -10.12 1.70 12.50
C ILE A 96 -10.77 2.05 13.86
N PRO A 97 -11.51 3.19 14.01
CA PRO A 97 -12.11 3.52 15.29
C PRO A 97 -13.22 2.54 15.70
N VAL A 98 -14.01 2.02 14.75
CA VAL A 98 -15.06 1.03 15.03
C VAL A 98 -14.44 -0.29 15.50
N PHE A 99 -13.43 -0.78 14.79
CA PHE A 99 -12.70 -1.99 15.14
C PHE A 99 -12.02 -1.85 16.51
N SER A 100 -11.31 -0.74 16.74
CA SER A 100 -10.69 -0.43 18.04
C SER A 100 -11.72 -0.36 19.17
N SER A 101 -12.92 0.18 18.92
CA SER A 101 -13.99 0.23 19.93
C SER A 101 -14.52 -1.15 20.33
N TYR A 102 -14.59 -2.11 19.40
CA TYR A 102 -15.00 -3.49 19.69
C TYR A 102 -13.94 -4.20 20.53
N LEU A 103 -12.66 -4.02 20.20
CA LEU A 103 -11.55 -4.56 20.98
C LEU A 103 -11.54 -3.99 22.41
N ALA A 104 -11.76 -2.68 22.55
CA ALA A 104 -11.78 -2.03 23.87
C ALA A 104 -12.92 -2.54 24.78
N ARG A 105 -14.01 -3.06 24.19
CA ARG A 105 -15.15 -3.66 24.92
C ARG A 105 -14.97 -5.16 25.18
N GLY A 106 -13.87 -5.77 24.73
CA GLY A 106 -13.65 -7.22 24.82
C GLY A 106 -14.59 -8.03 23.91
N GLU A 107 -15.11 -7.41 22.86
CA GLU A 107 -16.03 -8.04 21.89
C GLU A 107 -15.27 -8.58 20.67
N ASP A 108 -14.27 -9.43 20.90
CA ASP A 108 -13.31 -9.90 19.87
C ASP A 108 -14.01 -10.60 18.70
N GLU A 109 -15.04 -11.38 18.98
CA GLU A 109 -15.82 -12.08 17.95
C GLU A 109 -16.55 -11.10 17.01
N LYS A 110 -17.07 -9.99 17.54
CA LYS A 110 -17.68 -8.92 16.74
C LYS A 110 -16.63 -8.14 15.96
N ALA A 111 -15.44 -7.93 16.52
CA ALA A 111 -14.33 -7.29 15.82
C ALA A 111 -13.89 -8.13 14.60
N ILE A 112 -13.66 -9.43 14.78
CA ILE A 112 -13.31 -10.37 13.70
C ILE A 112 -14.43 -10.45 12.66
N LYS A 113 -15.69 -10.53 13.09
CA LYS A 113 -16.83 -10.52 12.17
C LYS A 113 -16.89 -9.24 11.33
N THR A 114 -16.67 -8.09 11.95
CA THR A 114 -16.62 -6.79 11.25
C THR A 114 -15.49 -6.74 10.24
N PHE A 115 -14.29 -7.22 10.62
CA PHE A 115 -13.15 -7.33 9.71
C PHE A 115 -13.46 -8.23 8.50
N ASN A 116 -14.00 -9.43 8.73
CA ASN A 116 -14.32 -10.37 7.64
C ASN A 116 -15.39 -9.82 6.68
N VAL A 117 -16.42 -9.17 7.23
CA VAL A 117 -17.47 -8.52 6.44
C VAL A 117 -16.85 -7.41 5.58
N LEU A 118 -16.06 -6.53 6.19
CA LEU A 118 -15.43 -5.43 5.47
C LEU A 118 -14.43 -5.92 4.41
N MET A 119 -13.62 -6.94 4.73
CA MET A 119 -12.70 -7.56 3.80
C MET A 119 -13.43 -8.13 2.59
N THR A 120 -14.56 -8.80 2.80
CA THR A 120 -15.37 -9.37 1.71
C THR A 120 -15.99 -8.27 0.85
N TYR A 121 -16.54 -7.22 1.45
CA TYR A 121 -17.11 -6.08 0.71
C TYR A 121 -16.06 -5.31 -0.07
N ILE A 122 -14.89 -5.03 0.53
CA ILE A 122 -13.78 -4.35 -0.15
C ILE A 122 -13.27 -5.21 -1.30
N ALA A 123 -13.08 -6.51 -1.09
CA ALA A 123 -12.65 -7.42 -2.15
C ALA A 123 -13.65 -7.43 -3.31
N MET A 124 -14.94 -7.62 -3.02
CA MET A 124 -15.99 -7.66 -4.04
C MET A 124 -16.10 -6.32 -4.79
N PHE A 125 -16.12 -5.20 -4.06
CA PHE A 125 -16.19 -3.86 -4.65
C PHE A 125 -14.99 -3.58 -5.54
N LEU A 126 -13.77 -3.87 -5.07
CA LEU A 126 -12.55 -3.67 -5.85
C LEU A 126 -12.48 -4.56 -7.06
N THR A 127 -12.89 -5.82 -6.97
CA THR A 127 -12.94 -6.71 -8.14
C THR A 127 -13.84 -6.11 -9.22
N ILE A 128 -15.03 -5.63 -8.86
CA ILE A 128 -15.96 -5.01 -9.81
C ILE A 128 -15.35 -3.73 -10.41
N VAL A 129 -14.78 -2.86 -9.57
CA VAL A 129 -14.18 -1.59 -10.01
C VAL A 129 -12.98 -1.85 -10.92
N ILE A 130 -12.08 -2.78 -10.57
CA ILE A 130 -10.89 -3.11 -11.36
C ILE A 130 -11.31 -3.67 -12.72
N ILE A 131 -12.27 -4.61 -12.75
CA ILE A 131 -12.78 -5.16 -14.02
C ILE A 131 -13.37 -4.04 -14.88
N ALA A 132 -14.20 -3.16 -14.31
CA ALA A 132 -14.76 -2.03 -15.04
C ALA A 132 -13.67 -1.08 -15.55
N CYS A 133 -12.69 -0.74 -14.72
CA CYS A 133 -11.55 0.10 -15.09
C CYS A 133 -10.66 -0.54 -16.16
N GLU A 134 -10.53 -1.86 -16.22
CA GLU A 134 -9.74 -2.56 -17.24
C GLU A 134 -10.35 -2.38 -18.64
N PHE A 135 -11.69 -2.47 -18.73
CA PHE A 135 -12.43 -2.22 -19.96
C PHE A 135 -12.49 -0.73 -20.32
N LEU A 136 -12.68 0.15 -19.34
CA LEU A 136 -12.77 1.60 -19.54
C LEU A 136 -11.40 2.30 -19.55
N ALA A 137 -10.29 1.59 -19.32
CA ALA A 137 -8.93 2.12 -19.25
C ALA A 137 -8.61 3.12 -20.38
N PRO A 138 -8.83 2.82 -21.68
CA PRO A 138 -8.54 3.77 -22.75
C PRO A 138 -9.35 5.07 -22.62
N THR A 139 -10.65 4.97 -22.30
CA THR A 139 -11.53 6.13 -22.13
C THR A 139 -11.13 6.97 -20.93
N ILE A 140 -10.80 6.32 -19.81
CA ILE A 140 -10.42 7.01 -18.57
C ILE A 140 -9.07 7.73 -18.75
N VAL A 141 -8.09 7.09 -19.39
CA VAL A 141 -6.78 7.71 -19.64
C VAL A 141 -6.91 8.94 -20.53
N VAL A 142 -7.73 8.87 -21.59
CA VAL A 142 -8.02 10.02 -22.47
C VAL A 142 -8.70 11.16 -21.71
N LEU A 143 -9.61 10.83 -20.78
CA LEU A 143 -10.31 11.82 -19.96
C LEU A 143 -9.39 12.49 -18.93
N LEU A 144 -8.52 11.71 -18.28
CA LEU A 144 -7.57 12.21 -17.27
C LEU A 144 -6.41 12.99 -17.90
N PHE A 145 -5.97 12.59 -19.09
CA PHE A 145 -4.83 13.15 -19.78
C PHE A 145 -5.15 13.52 -21.23
N PRO A 146 -6.04 14.50 -21.48
CA PRO A 146 -6.42 14.91 -22.83
C PRO A 146 -5.21 15.42 -23.64
N GLY A 147 -4.20 15.99 -22.96
CA GLY A 147 -2.96 16.44 -23.58
C GLY A 147 -2.05 15.31 -24.12
N MET A 148 -2.31 14.05 -23.78
CA MET A 148 -1.56 12.89 -24.31
C MET A 148 -2.18 12.31 -25.58
N VAL A 149 -3.37 12.75 -25.97
CA VAL A 149 -4.08 12.25 -27.17
C VAL A 149 -3.34 12.58 -28.46
N SER A 150 -2.52 13.63 -28.46
CA SER A 150 -1.68 14.01 -29.60
C SER A 150 -0.47 13.10 -29.83
N ASP A 151 -0.09 12.27 -28.85
CA ASP A 151 1.02 11.31 -28.94
C ASP A 151 0.51 9.89 -28.74
N GLU A 152 0.19 9.23 -29.85
CA GLU A 152 -0.37 7.87 -29.86
C GLU A 152 0.56 6.84 -29.20
N LYS A 153 1.88 7.02 -29.29
CA LYS A 153 2.86 6.11 -28.66
C LYS A 153 2.84 6.24 -27.15
N LYS A 154 2.81 7.48 -26.64
CA LYS A 154 2.71 7.77 -25.21
C LYS A 154 1.39 7.24 -24.63
N LEU A 155 0.27 7.52 -25.31
CA LEU A 155 -1.06 7.07 -24.89
C LEU A 155 -1.15 5.54 -24.81
N THR A 156 -0.69 4.83 -25.84
CA THR A 156 -0.74 3.36 -25.89
C THR A 156 0.10 2.72 -24.77
N LEU A 157 1.27 3.30 -24.48
CA LEU A 157 2.13 2.83 -23.40
C LEU A 157 1.46 3.08 -22.03
N THR A 158 0.91 4.28 -21.79
CA THR A 158 0.20 4.58 -20.55
C THR A 158 -0.98 3.64 -20.31
N ILE A 159 -1.80 3.36 -21.33
CA ILE A 159 -2.93 2.42 -21.21
C ILE A 159 -2.43 1.02 -20.81
N THR A 160 -1.33 0.56 -21.44
CA THR A 160 -0.75 -0.76 -21.14
C THR A 160 -0.24 -0.81 -19.69
N LEU A 161 0.45 0.23 -19.23
CA LEU A 161 0.95 0.31 -17.86
C LEU A 161 -0.19 0.37 -16.84
N VAL A 162 -1.24 1.13 -17.11
CA VAL A 162 -2.44 1.19 -16.26
C VAL A 162 -3.04 -0.20 -16.06
N ARG A 163 -3.19 -0.97 -17.14
CA ARG A 163 -3.73 -2.35 -17.07
C ARG A 163 -2.87 -3.29 -16.24
N ILE A 164 -1.55 -3.10 -16.25
CA ILE A 164 -0.62 -3.88 -15.42
C ILE A 164 -0.74 -3.46 -13.94
N LEU A 165 -0.87 -2.17 -13.65
CA LEU A 165 -0.88 -1.62 -12.30
C LEU A 165 -2.23 -1.78 -11.58
N LEU A 166 -3.34 -1.84 -12.30
CA LEU A 166 -4.70 -1.90 -11.74
C LEU A 166 -4.93 -3.15 -10.87
N PRO A 167 -4.59 -4.38 -11.31
CA PRO A 167 -4.74 -5.59 -10.49
C PRO A 167 -3.97 -5.53 -9.17
N ALA A 168 -2.81 -4.86 -9.13
CA ALA A 168 -2.02 -4.71 -7.91
C ALA A 168 -2.77 -3.94 -6.81
N GLN A 169 -3.69 -3.04 -7.18
CA GLN A 169 -4.47 -2.26 -6.21
C GLN A 169 -5.40 -3.09 -5.34
N PHE A 170 -5.86 -4.24 -5.86
CA PHE A 170 -6.62 -5.21 -5.07
C PHE A 170 -5.82 -5.67 -3.85
N PHE A 171 -4.56 -6.06 -4.07
CA PHE A 171 -3.67 -6.51 -3.01
C PHE A 171 -3.26 -5.37 -2.07
N PHE A 172 -3.02 -4.17 -2.60
CA PHE A 172 -2.70 -3.01 -1.76
C PHE A 172 -3.84 -2.63 -0.82
N ALA A 173 -5.09 -2.64 -1.29
CA ALA A 173 -6.22 -2.31 -0.44
C ALA A 173 -6.48 -3.36 0.64
N LEU A 174 -6.35 -4.66 0.32
CA LEU A 174 -6.41 -5.72 1.32
C LEU A 174 -5.28 -5.59 2.35
N GLY A 175 -4.05 -5.36 1.89
CA GLY A 175 -2.91 -5.11 2.75
C GLY A 175 -3.11 -3.90 3.67
N ALA A 176 -3.72 -2.83 3.17
CA ALA A 176 -4.05 -1.65 3.97
C ALA A 176 -5.11 -1.96 5.05
N LEU A 177 -6.09 -2.82 4.77
CA LEU A 177 -7.05 -3.29 5.77
C LEU A 177 -6.35 -4.10 6.88
N PHE A 178 -5.45 -5.02 6.52
CA PHE A 178 -4.62 -5.74 7.50
C PHE A 178 -3.77 -4.79 8.33
N SER A 179 -3.08 -3.84 7.69
CA SER A 179 -2.29 -2.82 8.36
C SER A 179 -3.13 -1.96 9.32
N GLY A 180 -4.36 -1.60 8.95
CA GLY A 180 -5.30 -0.88 9.83
C GLY A 180 -5.72 -1.71 11.05
N ALA A 181 -5.96 -3.01 10.87
CA ALA A 181 -6.25 -3.93 11.98
C ALA A 181 -5.04 -4.08 12.93
N LEU A 182 -3.83 -4.22 12.38
CA LEU A 182 -2.58 -4.29 13.16
C LEU A 182 -2.29 -2.99 13.93
N MET A 183 -2.54 -1.83 13.31
CA MET A 183 -2.43 -0.54 14.01
C MET A 183 -3.44 -0.43 15.16
N SER A 184 -4.65 -0.95 14.98
CA SER A 184 -5.67 -1.00 16.04
C SER A 184 -5.26 -1.92 17.20
N LEU A 185 -4.40 -2.90 16.94
CA LEU A 185 -3.78 -3.80 17.94
C LEU A 185 -2.51 -3.21 18.58
N GLY A 186 -2.07 -2.02 18.17
CA GLY A 186 -0.86 -1.36 18.70
C GLY A 186 0.45 -1.75 18.01
N CYS A 187 0.40 -2.45 16.87
CA CYS A 187 1.57 -2.82 16.08
C CYS A 187 1.88 -1.75 15.02
N PHE A 188 2.63 -0.72 15.41
CA PHE A 188 2.92 0.45 14.56
C PHE A 188 4.13 0.28 13.61
N ALA A 189 4.90 -0.79 13.75
CA ALA A 189 6.09 -1.05 12.94
C ALA A 189 5.77 -1.65 11.57
N GLU A 190 4.63 -2.30 11.40
CA GLU A 190 4.26 -3.01 10.16
C GLU A 190 4.04 -2.07 8.96
N PRO A 191 3.28 -0.96 9.07
CA PRO A 191 2.97 -0.12 7.91
C PRO A 191 4.21 0.52 7.23
N PRO A 192 5.21 1.04 7.97
CA PRO A 192 6.44 1.54 7.35
C PRO A 192 7.26 0.46 6.64
N ILE A 193 7.27 -0.77 7.15
CA ILE A 193 8.00 -1.90 6.52
C ILE A 193 7.39 -2.24 5.17
N GLN A 194 6.05 -2.26 5.07
CA GLN A 194 5.34 -2.48 3.80
C GLN A 194 5.77 -1.46 2.72
N SER A 195 5.92 -0.19 3.10
CA SER A 195 6.34 0.87 2.17
C SER A 195 7.81 0.73 1.74
N ILE A 196 8.69 0.27 2.64
CA ILE A 196 10.09 -0.01 2.32
C ILE A 196 10.18 -1.17 1.31
N LEU A 197 9.47 -2.27 1.56
CA LEU A 197 9.44 -3.43 0.66
C LEU A 197 8.92 -3.06 -0.72
N TYR A 198 7.84 -2.26 -0.80
CA TYR A 198 7.30 -1.76 -2.06
C TYR A 198 8.31 -0.93 -2.85
N ASN A 199 9.00 0.01 -2.19
CA ASN A 199 10.01 0.84 -2.86
C ASN A 199 11.21 0.00 -3.37
N ILE A 200 11.61 -1.03 -2.62
CA ILE A 200 12.68 -1.95 -3.03
C ILE A 200 12.23 -2.82 -4.21
N GLY A 201 10.98 -3.31 -4.19
CA GLY A 201 10.39 -4.10 -5.28
C GLY A 201 10.44 -3.35 -6.61
N ILE A 202 9.93 -2.11 -6.63
CA ILE A 202 9.98 -1.24 -7.82
C ILE A 202 11.42 -1.05 -8.31
N LEU A 203 12.37 -0.82 -7.39
CA LEU A 203 13.76 -0.59 -7.75
C LEU A 203 14.40 -1.84 -8.38
N LEU A 204 14.17 -3.03 -7.79
CA LEU A 204 14.66 -4.30 -8.33
C LEU A 204 14.01 -4.63 -9.67
N GLY A 205 12.69 -4.45 -9.79
CA GLY A 205 11.95 -4.62 -11.04
C GLY A 205 12.47 -3.68 -12.13
N GLY A 206 12.79 -2.43 -11.78
CA GLY A 206 13.43 -1.48 -12.69
C GLY A 206 14.83 -1.89 -13.13
N ILE A 207 15.67 -2.41 -12.22
CA ILE A 207 17.02 -2.90 -12.55
C ILE A 207 16.95 -4.12 -13.48
N ILE A 208 16.05 -5.06 -13.21
CA ILE A 208 15.82 -6.24 -14.06
C ILE A 208 15.25 -5.81 -15.41
N GLY A 209 14.27 -4.90 -15.40
CA GLY A 209 13.69 -4.32 -16.61
C GLY A 209 14.72 -3.60 -17.47
N ALA A 210 15.67 -2.88 -16.86
CA ALA A 210 16.76 -2.21 -17.56
C ALA A 210 17.80 -3.19 -18.12
N SER A 211 18.08 -4.31 -17.42
CA SER A 211 19.06 -5.31 -17.88
C SER A 211 18.52 -6.23 -18.99
N VAL A 212 17.20 -6.49 -19.01
CA VAL A 212 16.51 -7.30 -20.02
C VAL A 212 15.93 -6.44 -21.18
N GLY A 213 15.85 -5.12 -20.98
CA GLY A 213 14.89 -4.21 -21.64
C GLY A 213 15.16 -3.73 -23.07
N SER A 214 16.13 -4.26 -23.82
CA SER A 214 16.24 -3.87 -25.24
C SER A 214 15.08 -4.40 -26.10
N ASN A 215 14.34 -5.41 -25.63
CA ASN A 215 13.24 -6.08 -26.35
C ASN A 215 11.83 -5.67 -25.89
N TRP A 216 11.67 -4.84 -24.85
CA TRP A 216 10.36 -4.41 -24.33
C TRP A 216 9.92 -3.06 -24.89
N ARG A 217 8.61 -2.90 -25.17
CA ARG A 217 8.04 -1.72 -25.86
C ARG A 217 8.28 -0.42 -25.10
N GLY A 218 8.28 -0.47 -23.76
CA GLY A 218 8.60 0.64 -22.87
C GLY A 218 10.09 0.85 -22.56
N GLY A 219 11.03 0.17 -23.25
CA GLY A 219 12.47 0.35 -23.02
C GLY A 219 12.94 -0.01 -21.60
N GLY A 220 12.30 -1.00 -20.98
CA GLY A 220 12.62 -1.49 -19.63
C GLY A 220 11.82 -0.86 -18.48
N VAL A 221 11.10 0.25 -18.71
CA VAL A 221 10.29 0.94 -17.68
C VAL A 221 9.14 0.07 -17.16
N GLU A 222 8.64 -0.84 -17.99
CA GLU A 222 7.63 -1.85 -17.62
C GLU A 222 8.10 -2.73 -16.44
N GLY A 223 9.40 -2.94 -16.27
CA GLY A 223 9.95 -3.69 -15.13
C GLY A 223 9.69 -3.02 -13.79
N MET A 224 9.66 -1.68 -13.76
CA MET A 224 9.29 -0.93 -12.55
C MET A 224 7.80 -1.06 -12.21
N ALA A 225 6.94 -1.29 -13.20
CA ALA A 225 5.50 -1.49 -12.98
C ALA A 225 5.18 -2.91 -12.48
N ILE A 226 6.06 -3.87 -12.75
CA ILE A 226 5.91 -5.28 -12.35
C ILE A 226 6.46 -5.54 -10.94
N GLY A 227 7.53 -4.84 -10.55
CA GLY A 227 8.21 -5.01 -9.25
C GLY A 227 7.50 -4.34 -8.08
#